data_AF-A0A7U9MVZ4-F1
#
_entry.id   AF-A0A7U9MVZ4-F1
#
_cell.length_a   1.000
_cell.length_b   1.000
_cell.length_c   1.000
_cell.angle_alpha   90.00
_cell.angle_beta   90.00
_cell.angle_gamma   90.00
#
_symmetry.space_group_name_H-M   'P 1'
#
loop_
_entity.id
_entity.type
_entity.pdbx_description
1 polymer ?
#
loop_
_entity_poly.entity_id
_entity_poly.type
_entity_poly.pdbx_seq_one_letter_code
_entity_poly.pdbx_strand_id
1 'polypeptide(L)'
;MTKLIMENAIRRLERIPEPECSQFIASVKAQFPTEQNNNSIRQRLAAAKAQEQILQGHDLSGKERFRPETRHMIMVEVQKQCFVGFKGERFRFYLSDEGYRNAKRSEQEGEIKIKSHAAVVDGKLYPDKKPKQQER
;
A
#
# COMPACT_ATOMS: atom_id res chain seq x y z
N MET A 1 -17.71 21.63 -18.00
CA MET A 1 -16.66 22.54 -18.50
C MET A 1 -15.42 21.81 -19.02
N THR A 2 -14.86 20.87 -18.30
CA THR A 2 -13.61 20.14 -18.67
C THR A 2 -13.69 19.37 -20.00
N LYS A 3 -14.83 18.77 -20.31
CA LYS A 3 -15.04 18.01 -21.56
C LYS A 3 -14.91 18.90 -22.82
N LEU A 4 -15.54 20.07 -22.82
CA LEU A 4 -15.50 21.01 -23.95
C LEU A 4 -14.09 21.58 -24.19
N ILE A 5 -13.34 21.82 -23.12
CA ILE A 5 -11.95 22.28 -23.20
C ILE A 5 -11.08 21.18 -23.84
N MET A 6 -11.27 19.93 -23.42
CA MET A 6 -10.53 18.79 -23.95
C MET A 6 -10.85 18.54 -25.42
N GLU A 7 -12.13 18.57 -25.81
CA GLU A 7 -12.56 18.40 -27.20
C GLU A 7 -12.04 19.53 -28.11
N ASN A 8 -12.03 20.77 -27.63
CA ASN A 8 -11.46 21.89 -28.38
C ASN A 8 -9.95 21.71 -28.60
N ALA A 9 -9.22 21.28 -27.57
CA ALA A 9 -7.80 21.00 -27.66
C ALA A 9 -7.51 19.88 -28.68
N ILE A 10 -8.27 18.79 -28.67
CA ILE A 10 -8.13 17.68 -29.62
C ILE A 10 -8.32 18.17 -31.05
N ARG A 11 -9.42 18.90 -31.33
CA ARG A 11 -9.68 19.45 -32.67
C ARG A 11 -8.59 20.39 -33.17
N ARG A 12 -7.89 21.08 -32.27
CA ARG A 12 -6.77 21.97 -32.63
C ARG A 12 -5.50 21.17 -32.94
N LEU A 13 -5.25 20.08 -32.21
CA LEU A 13 -4.11 19.20 -32.46
C LEU A 13 -4.29 18.40 -33.76
N GLU A 14 -5.49 17.92 -34.06
CA GLU A 14 -5.82 17.19 -35.31
C GLU A 14 -5.63 18.03 -36.57
N ARG A 15 -5.61 19.37 -36.45
CA ARG A 15 -5.41 20.30 -37.57
C ARG A 15 -3.95 20.60 -37.88
N ILE A 16 -3.00 20.10 -37.08
CA ILE A 16 -1.57 20.34 -37.30
C ILE A 16 -1.06 19.31 -38.32
N PRO A 17 -0.65 19.73 -39.53
CA PRO A 17 -0.10 18.83 -40.53
C PRO A 17 1.33 18.39 -40.20
N GLU A 18 1.82 17.33 -40.85
CA GLU A 18 3.25 17.01 -40.82
C GLU A 18 4.05 17.98 -41.70
N PRO A 19 5.29 18.36 -41.34
CA PRO A 19 6.11 17.87 -40.23
C PRO A 19 5.91 18.63 -38.90
N GLU A 20 5.03 19.63 -38.88
CA GLU A 20 4.82 20.54 -37.74
C GLU A 20 4.27 19.79 -36.53
N CYS A 21 3.42 18.79 -36.75
CA CYS A 21 2.90 17.91 -35.70
C CYS A 21 4.04 17.14 -35.02
N SER A 22 4.90 16.50 -35.81
CA SER A 22 6.08 15.80 -35.29
C SER A 22 7.03 16.73 -34.53
N GLN A 23 7.30 17.94 -35.04
CA GLN A 23 8.14 18.94 -34.38
C GLN A 23 7.53 19.45 -33.08
N PHE A 24 6.22 19.71 -33.07
CA PHE A 24 5.48 20.08 -31.87
C PHE A 24 5.57 18.98 -30.82
N ILE A 25 5.29 17.72 -31.20
CA ILE A 25 5.43 16.56 -30.30
C ILE A 25 6.86 16.45 -29.77
N ALA A 26 7.88 16.62 -30.62
CA ALA A 26 9.28 16.55 -30.22
C ALA A 26 9.66 17.68 -29.23
N SER A 27 9.22 18.91 -29.48
CA SER A 27 9.49 20.06 -28.62
C SER A 27 8.82 19.91 -27.25
N VAL A 28 7.56 19.46 -27.21
CA VAL A 28 6.82 19.17 -25.98
C VAL A 28 7.54 18.05 -25.22
N LYS A 29 7.91 16.95 -25.90
CA LYS A 29 8.68 15.85 -25.30
C LYS A 29 10.06 16.27 -24.79
N ALA A 30 10.69 17.29 -25.37
CA ALA A 30 11.98 17.81 -24.90
C ALA A 30 11.84 18.73 -23.68
N GLN A 31 10.70 19.43 -23.54
CA GLN A 31 10.40 20.27 -22.38
C GLN A 31 10.04 19.47 -21.13
N PHE A 32 9.45 18.29 -21.31
CA PHE A 32 9.27 17.34 -20.22
C PHE A 32 10.52 16.47 -20.14
N PRO A 33 11.31 16.50 -19.06
CA PRO A 33 12.41 15.57 -18.92
C PRO A 33 11.84 14.17 -19.08
N THR A 34 12.34 13.47 -20.10
CA THR A 34 11.98 12.08 -20.40
C THR A 34 11.97 11.26 -19.12
N GLU A 35 11.16 10.22 -19.09
CA GLU A 35 11.09 9.19 -18.03
C GLU A 35 12.45 8.53 -17.67
N GLN A 36 13.56 9.04 -18.23
CA GLN A 36 14.96 8.80 -17.86
C GLN A 36 15.31 9.28 -16.45
N ASN A 37 14.53 10.19 -15.86
CA ASN A 37 14.74 10.55 -14.46
C ASN A 37 14.13 9.44 -13.59
N ASN A 38 14.98 8.52 -13.08
CA ASN A 38 14.67 7.37 -12.22
C ASN A 38 13.84 7.67 -10.93
N ASN A 39 13.35 8.89 -10.79
CA ASN A 39 12.65 9.45 -9.64
C ASN A 39 11.22 9.90 -9.96
N SER A 40 10.63 9.46 -11.07
CA SER A 40 9.22 9.76 -11.36
C SER A 40 8.30 9.24 -10.24
N ILE A 41 7.17 9.91 -9.99
CA ILE A 41 6.17 9.45 -8.99
C ILE A 41 5.74 8.00 -9.30
N ARG A 42 5.63 7.64 -10.59
CA ARG A 42 5.32 6.27 -11.02
C ARG A 42 6.40 5.27 -10.62
N GLN A 43 7.68 5.57 -10.85
CA GLN A 43 8.78 4.69 -10.41
C GLN A 43 8.89 4.63 -8.90
N ARG A 44 8.69 5.74 -8.19
CA ARG A 44 8.64 5.75 -6.72
C ARG A 44 7.50 4.88 -6.18
N LEU A 45 6.33 4.93 -6.81
CA LEU A 45 5.20 4.05 -6.49
C LEU A 45 5.48 2.58 -6.84
N ALA A 46 6.13 2.32 -7.98
CA ALA A 46 6.51 0.97 -8.38
C ALA A 46 7.58 0.37 -7.44
N ALA A 47 8.59 1.16 -7.07
CA ALA A 47 9.62 0.78 -6.11
C ALA A 47 9.04 0.55 -4.71
N ALA A 48 8.13 1.43 -4.25
CA ALA A 48 7.41 1.23 -3.00
C ALA A 48 6.57 -0.06 -3.02
N LYS A 49 5.83 -0.31 -4.12
CA LYS A 49 5.07 -1.57 -4.31
C LYS A 49 5.98 -2.80 -4.36
N ALA A 50 7.17 -2.70 -4.94
CA ALA A 50 8.13 -3.80 -4.98
C ALA A 50 8.79 -4.04 -3.61
N GLN A 51 8.91 -3.01 -2.78
CA GLN A 51 9.41 -3.11 -1.40
C GLN A 51 8.34 -3.54 -0.39
N GLU A 52 7.05 -3.33 -0.70
CA GLU A 52 5.94 -3.86 0.10
C GLU A 52 5.90 -5.39 -0.01
N GLN A 53 6.43 -6.06 1.00
CA GLN A 53 6.26 -7.50 1.18
C GLN A 53 4.77 -7.86 1.15
N ILE A 54 4.43 -8.90 0.38
CA ILE A 54 3.08 -9.43 0.27
C ILE A 54 2.59 -9.82 1.67
N LEU A 55 1.60 -9.09 2.19
CA LEU A 55 0.90 -9.43 3.41
C LEU A 55 0.02 -10.66 3.14
N GLN A 56 0.38 -11.78 3.73
CA GLN A 56 -0.40 -13.02 3.71
C GLN A 56 -1.48 -13.00 4.83
N GLY A 57 -2.35 -14.00 4.86
CA GLY A 57 -3.45 -14.09 5.83
C GLY A 57 -4.77 -13.56 5.28
N HIS A 58 -5.47 -12.70 6.02
CA HIS A 58 -6.76 -12.18 5.58
C HIS A 58 -6.64 -11.15 4.46
N ASP A 59 -7.53 -11.27 3.47
CA ASP A 59 -7.55 -10.49 2.25
C ASP A 59 -7.61 -8.97 2.49
N LEU A 60 -7.07 -8.18 1.56
CA LEU A 60 -7.08 -6.71 1.54
C LEU A 60 -8.50 -6.13 1.65
N SER A 61 -9.52 -6.85 1.17
CA SER A 61 -10.92 -6.46 1.36
C SER A 61 -11.34 -6.37 2.83
N GLY A 62 -10.65 -7.10 3.72
CA GLY A 62 -10.82 -7.01 5.18
C GLY A 62 -12.21 -7.40 5.66
N LYS A 63 -12.90 -8.31 4.97
CA LYS A 63 -14.26 -8.74 5.33
C LYS A 63 -14.36 -9.28 6.76
N GLU A 64 -13.28 -9.88 7.24
CA GLU A 64 -13.19 -10.49 8.57
C GLU A 64 -13.32 -9.48 9.70
N ARG A 65 -13.02 -8.19 9.47
CA ARG A 65 -13.20 -7.13 10.46
C ARG A 65 -14.64 -6.92 10.92
N PHE A 66 -15.60 -7.40 10.13
CA PHE A 66 -17.03 -7.29 10.42
C PHE A 66 -17.60 -8.53 11.13
N ARG A 67 -16.77 -9.54 11.42
CA ARG A 67 -17.21 -10.69 12.20
C ARG A 67 -17.49 -10.24 13.65
N PRO A 68 -18.57 -10.72 14.29
CA PRO A 68 -19.00 -10.24 15.60
C PRO A 68 -17.95 -10.44 16.70
N GLU A 69 -17.14 -11.49 16.59
CA GLU A 69 -16.05 -11.85 17.49
C GLU A 69 -14.76 -11.05 17.28
N THR A 70 -14.63 -10.31 16.17
CA THR A 70 -13.39 -9.58 15.88
C THR A 70 -13.27 -8.33 16.75
N ARG A 71 -12.11 -8.21 17.40
CA ARG A 71 -11.76 -7.09 18.29
C ARG A 71 -10.38 -6.49 17.98
N HIS A 72 -9.52 -7.23 17.29
CA HIS A 72 -8.15 -6.83 17.02
C HIS A 72 -7.79 -7.02 15.56
N MET A 73 -7.03 -6.08 14.99
CA MET A 73 -6.27 -6.28 13.77
C MET A 73 -4.79 -6.20 14.12
N ILE A 74 -4.02 -7.21 13.72
CA ILE A 74 -2.57 -7.21 13.91
C ILE A 74 -1.86 -7.47 12.59
N MET A 75 -0.69 -6.85 12.44
CA MET A 75 0.30 -7.27 11.45
C MET A 75 1.45 -7.93 12.17
N VAL A 76 1.82 -9.13 11.75
CA VAL A 76 2.86 -9.94 12.37
C VAL A 76 3.92 -10.32 11.35
N GLU A 77 5.14 -10.50 11.83
CA GLU A 77 6.25 -11.02 11.05
C GLU A 77 6.80 -12.26 11.73
N VAL A 78 6.86 -13.38 10.99
CA VAL A 78 7.33 -14.66 11.51
C VAL A 78 8.84 -14.59 11.78
N GLN A 79 9.27 -14.96 12.98
CA GLN A 79 10.67 -14.91 13.42
C GLN A 79 11.34 -16.29 13.37
N LYS A 80 10.57 -17.35 13.59
CA LYS A 80 10.99 -18.77 13.49
C LYS A 80 10.02 -19.49 12.57
N GLN A 81 10.50 -20.44 11.78
CA GLN A 81 9.61 -21.28 10.97
C GLN A 81 8.61 -21.99 11.89
N CYS A 82 7.32 -21.73 11.69
CA CYS A 82 6.24 -22.27 12.51
C CYS A 82 5.06 -22.63 11.60
N PHE A 83 4.00 -23.20 12.17
CA PHE A 83 2.80 -23.58 11.41
C PHE A 83 2.18 -22.42 10.61
N VAL A 84 2.40 -21.19 11.08
CA VAL A 84 1.84 -19.97 10.47
C VAL A 84 2.60 -19.58 9.20
N GLY A 85 3.88 -19.91 9.06
CA GLY A 85 4.67 -19.56 7.88
C GLY A 85 6.19 -19.69 8.06
N PHE A 86 6.92 -19.21 7.05
CA PHE A 86 8.37 -19.15 7.05
C PHE A 86 8.90 -17.85 7.65
N LYS A 87 10.11 -17.90 8.18
CA LYS A 87 10.79 -16.74 8.76
C LYS A 87 10.84 -15.58 7.76
N GLY A 88 10.40 -14.40 8.19
CA GLY A 88 10.37 -13.18 7.39
C GLY A 88 9.06 -12.93 6.66
N GLU A 89 8.15 -13.90 6.61
CA GLU A 89 6.81 -13.69 6.07
C GLU A 89 5.98 -12.78 6.99
N ARG A 90 5.15 -11.95 6.37
CA ARG A 90 4.29 -11.01 7.05
C ARG A 90 2.83 -11.39 6.85
N PHE A 91 2.10 -11.41 7.95
CA PHE A 91 0.69 -11.74 7.95
C PHE A 91 -0.14 -10.63 8.57
N ARG A 92 -1.36 -10.48 8.08
CA ARG A 92 -2.38 -9.65 8.72
C ARG A 92 -3.53 -10.52 9.20
N PHE A 93 -3.86 -10.38 10.48
CA PHE A 93 -4.92 -11.13 11.13
C PHE A 93 -5.98 -10.22 11.73
N TYR A 94 -7.22 -10.70 11.69
CA TYR A 94 -8.38 -10.15 12.38
C TYR A 94 -8.78 -11.18 13.44
N LEU A 95 -8.64 -10.80 14.70
CA LEU A 95 -8.66 -11.73 15.82
C LEU A 95 -9.71 -11.32 16.85
N SER A 96 -10.24 -12.32 17.55
CA SER A 96 -10.92 -12.14 18.83
C SER A 96 -9.93 -11.80 19.93
N ASP A 97 -10.45 -11.42 21.11
CA ASP A 97 -9.63 -11.17 22.30
C ASP A 97 -8.78 -12.40 22.69
N GLU A 98 -9.30 -13.61 22.50
CA GLU A 98 -8.56 -14.85 22.72
C GLU A 98 -7.46 -15.05 21.67
N GLY A 99 -7.78 -14.88 20.39
CA GLY A 99 -6.80 -14.97 19.32
C GLY A 99 -5.64 -13.99 19.50
N TYR A 100 -5.93 -12.76 19.92
CA TYR A 100 -4.90 -11.76 20.20
C TYR A 100 -4.04 -12.12 21.42
N ARG A 101 -4.62 -12.66 22.50
CA ARG A 101 -3.85 -13.18 23.65
C ARG A 101 -2.90 -14.30 23.24
N ASN A 102 -3.33 -15.20 22.35
CA ASN A 102 -2.48 -16.26 21.82
C ASN A 102 -1.33 -15.68 20.97
N ALA A 103 -1.62 -14.71 20.10
CA ALA A 103 -0.59 -14.03 19.33
C ALA A 103 0.44 -13.32 20.23
N LYS A 104 0.00 -12.70 21.33
CA LYS A 104 0.91 -12.11 22.33
C LYS A 104 1.80 -13.16 23.00
N ARG A 105 1.30 -14.37 23.25
CA ARG A 105 2.10 -15.48 23.79
C ARG A 105 3.16 -15.94 22.77
N SER A 106 2.77 -16.17 21.52
CA SER A 106 3.72 -16.53 20.45
C SER A 106 4.78 -15.44 20.22
N GLU A 107 4.44 -14.17 20.45
CA GLU A 107 5.42 -13.08 20.45
C GLU A 107 6.43 -13.19 21.62
N GLN A 108 5.96 -13.54 22.82
CA GLN A 108 6.83 -13.76 23.99
C GLN A 108 7.75 -14.97 23.81
N GLU A 109 7.29 -16.03 23.15
CA GLU A 109 8.06 -17.22 22.80
C GLU A 109 9.04 -16.98 21.62
N GLY A 110 8.95 -15.79 21.01
CA GLY A 110 9.80 -15.36 19.91
C GLY A 110 9.53 -16.10 18.59
N GLU A 111 8.32 -16.64 18.42
CA GLU A 111 7.90 -17.26 17.17
C GLU A 111 7.50 -16.22 16.13
N ILE A 112 6.85 -15.15 16.59
CA ILE A 112 6.38 -14.03 15.76
C ILE A 112 6.76 -12.69 16.40
N LYS A 113 6.68 -11.62 15.63
CA LYS A 113 6.78 -10.24 16.11
C LYS A 113 5.59 -9.43 15.63
N ILE A 114 4.82 -8.86 16.55
CA ILE A 114 3.70 -7.98 16.21
C ILE A 114 4.27 -6.61 15.84
N LYS A 115 4.07 -6.21 14.58
CA LYS A 115 4.58 -4.95 14.03
C LYS A 115 3.60 -3.81 14.25
N SER A 116 2.31 -4.12 14.26
CA SER A 116 1.27 -3.14 14.52
C SER A 116 0.03 -3.81 15.09
N HIS A 117 -0.72 -3.04 15.88
CA HIS A 117 -2.02 -3.40 16.40
C HIS A 117 -3.02 -2.26 16.17
N ALA A 118 -4.27 -2.62 15.94
CA ALA A 118 -5.42 -1.73 15.95
C ALA A 118 -6.61 -2.42 16.61
N ALA A 119 -7.34 -1.70 17.46
CA ALA A 119 -8.63 -2.15 17.94
C ALA A 119 -9.67 -2.10 16.80
N VAL A 120 -10.62 -3.03 16.82
CA VAL A 120 -11.69 -3.15 15.81
C VAL A 120 -13.04 -3.04 16.50
N VAL A 121 -13.85 -2.06 16.11
CA VAL A 121 -15.22 -1.87 16.61
C VAL A 121 -16.12 -1.62 15.41
N ASP A 122 -17.13 -2.47 15.22
CA ASP A 122 -18.03 -2.46 14.05
C ASP A 122 -17.29 -2.36 12.71
N GLY A 123 -16.17 -3.08 12.62
CA GLY A 123 -15.27 -3.08 11.45
C GLY A 123 -14.44 -1.82 11.24
N LYS A 124 -14.56 -0.80 12.09
CA LYS A 124 -13.69 0.38 12.10
C LYS A 124 -12.39 0.06 12.82
N LEU A 125 -11.27 0.56 12.29
CA LEU A 125 -9.93 0.32 12.82
C LEU A 125 -9.44 1.53 13.61
N TYR A 126 -8.93 1.27 14.80
CA TYR A 126 -8.35 2.26 15.71
C TYR A 126 -6.90 1.86 16.03
N PRO A 127 -5.92 2.30 15.21
CA PRO A 127 -4.52 1.99 15.42
C PRO A 127 -4.03 2.51 16.77
N ASP A 128 -3.12 1.77 17.39
CA ASP A 128 -2.47 2.24 18.60
C ASP A 128 -1.71 3.54 18.32
N LYS A 129 -1.74 4.45 19.30
CA LYS A 129 -0.97 5.69 19.21
C LYS A 129 0.51 5.32 19.14
N LYS A 130 1.15 5.59 17.99
CA LYS A 130 2.60 5.49 17.89
C LYS A 130 3.21 6.47 18.91
N PRO A 131 4.21 6.04 19.69
CA PRO A 131 5.00 6.99 20.46
C PRO A 131 5.60 8.00 19.48
N LYS A 132 5.55 9.30 19.80
CA LYS A 132 6.16 10.36 18.98
C LYS A 132 7.64 10.01 18.83
N GLN A 133 8.08 9.63 17.63
CA GLN A 133 9.51 9.53 17.35
C GLN A 133 10.06 10.96 17.45
N GLN A 134 10.94 11.20 18.42
CA GLN A 134 11.79 12.38 18.39
C GLN A 134 12.66 12.24 17.14
N GLU A 135 12.38 13.06 16.13
CA GLU A 135 13.30 13.27 15.01
C GLU A 135 14.64 13.70 15.62
N ARG A 136 15.67 12.85 15.41
CA ARG A 136 17.06 13.13 15.76
C ARG A 136 17.82 13.46 14.49
#